data_AF-A0A1E5KTE8-F1
#
_entry.id   AF-A0A1E5KTE8-F1
#
_cell.length_a   1.000
_cell.length_b   1.000
_cell.length_c   1.000
_cell.angle_alpha   90.00
_cell.angle_beta   90.00
_cell.angle_gamma   90.00
#
_symmetry.space_group_name_H-M   'P 1'
#
loop_
_entity.id
_entity.type
_entity.pdbx_description
1 polymer ?
#
loop_
_entity_poly.entity_id
_entity_poly.type
_entity_poly.pdbx_seq_one_letter_code
_entity_poly.pdbx_strand_id
1 'polypeptide(L)' 'MFNKNVSIGKMLALDENTEVVAQTPKTSSSTRKISLDDETIKILSNWRSFQRQDYYKMGFNTTSEDQYVFTNDRNELH' A
#
# COMPACT_ATOMS: atom_id res chain seq x y z
N MET A 1 -2.94 -19.71 9.95
CA MET A 1 -1.72 -19.64 9.11
C MET A 1 -1.80 -18.33 8.34
N PHE A 2 -0.94 -17.35 8.63
CA PHE A 2 -0.94 -16.08 7.88
C PHE A 2 -0.46 -16.33 6.45
N ASN A 3 -1.22 -15.84 5.47
CA ASN A 3 -0.85 -15.95 4.06
C ASN A 3 0.29 -14.96 3.80
N LYS A 4 1.54 -15.46 3.70
CA LYS A 4 2.75 -14.65 3.52
C LYS A 4 2.93 -14.20 2.07
N ASN A 5 1.86 -13.73 1.44
CA ASN A 5 1.87 -13.44 0.03
C ASN A 5 1.21 -12.09 -0.24
N VAL A 6 1.75 -11.35 -1.20
CA VAL A 6 1.15 -10.13 -1.75
C VAL A 6 0.61 -10.42 -3.15
N SER A 7 -0.59 -9.92 -3.44
CA SER A 7 -1.17 -9.96 -4.77
C SER A 7 -0.94 -8.62 -5.46
N ILE A 8 -0.32 -8.64 -6.63
CA ILE A 8 -0.14 -7.47 -7.48
C ILE A 8 -1.12 -7.62 -8.65
N GLY A 9 -2.16 -6.79 -8.65
CA GLY A 9 -3.23 -6.85 -9.64
C GLY A 9 -3.90 -5.49 -9.88
N LYS A 10 -3.23 -4.41 -9.49
CA LYS A 10 -3.65 -3.02 -9.77
C LYS A 10 -2.39 -2.20 -10.04
N MET A 11 -2.50 -1.23 -10.95
CA MET A 11 -1.47 -0.24 -11.23
C MET A 11 -2.01 1.14 -10.81
N LEU A 12 -1.17 1.94 -10.17
CA LEU A 12 -1.47 3.35 -9.92
C LEU A 12 -1.01 4.13 -11.14
N ALA A 13 -1.89 4.96 -11.69
CA ALA A 13 -1.61 5.87 -12.79
C ALA A 13 -2.23 7.24 -12.49
N LEU A 14 -1.72 8.29 -13.13
CA LEU A 14 -2.34 9.61 -13.12
C LEU A 14 -3.23 9.73 -14.35
N ASP A 15 -4.44 10.26 -14.19
CA ASP A 15 -5.30 10.62 -15.31
C ASP A 15 -4.94 12.00 -15.90
N GLU A 16 -5.74 12.45 -16.86
CA GLU A 16 -5.53 13.73 -17.55
C GLU A 16 -5.71 14.94 -16.63
N ASN A 17 -6.34 14.76 -15.47
CA ASN A 17 -6.54 15.78 -14.43
C ASN A 17 -5.56 15.64 -13.26
N THR A 18 -4.51 14.81 -13.41
CA THR A 18 -3.52 14.50 -12.37
C THR A 18 -4.06 13.80 -11.13
N GLU A 19 -5.22 13.14 -11.24
CA GLU A 19 -5.81 12.35 -10.17
C GLU A 19 -5.31 10.90 -10.21
N VAL A 20 -5.09 10.29 -9.05
CA VAL A 20 -4.66 8.88 -8.97
C VAL A 20 -5.80 7.95 -9.30
N VAL A 21 -5.60 7.14 -10.34
CA VAL A 21 -6.53 6.09 -10.74
C VAL A 21 -5.88 4.72 -10.55
N ALA A 22 -6.54 3.86 -9.78
CA ALA A 22 -6.18 2.45 -9.66
C ALA A 22 -6.72 1.67 -10.87
N GLN A 23 -5.88 1.42 -11.86
CA GLN A 23 -6.23 0.65 -13.05
C GLN A 23 -6.04 -0.84 -12.81
N THR A 24 -7.01 -1.64 -13.24
CA THR A 24 -6.83 -3.09 -13.32
C THR A 24 -5.95 -3.43 -14.53
N PRO A 25 -5.11 -4.48 -14.44
CA PRO A 25 -4.30 -4.91 -15.56
C PRO A 25 -5.18 -5.26 -16.75
N LYS A 26 -4.71 -4.92 -17.97
CA LYS A 26 -5.42 -5.21 -19.23
C LYS A 26 -5.73 -6.69 -19.43
N THR A 27 -4.96 -7.58 -18.80
CA THR A 27 -5.15 -9.04 -18.87
C THR A 27 -5.09 -9.68 -17.48
N SER A 28 -5.90 -10.72 -17.26
CA SER A 28 -5.89 -11.51 -16.02
C SER A 28 -4.52 -12.13 -15.72
N SER A 29 -3.75 -12.48 -16.76
CA SER A 29 -2.38 -13.01 -16.66
C SER A 29 -1.38 -12.06 -16.00
N SER A 30 -1.66 -10.76 -15.96
CA SER A 30 -0.79 -9.76 -15.34
C SER A 30 -0.94 -9.70 -13.82
N THR A 31 -1.97 -10.36 -13.25
CA THR A 31 -2.12 -10.49 -11.80
C THR A 31 -1.16 -11.56 -11.29
N ARG A 32 -0.26 -11.18 -10.38
CA ARG A 32 0.75 -12.08 -9.82
C ARG A 32 0.66 -12.13 -8.31
N LYS A 33 0.98 -13.29 -7.74
CA LYS A 33 1.07 -13.51 -6.30
C LYS A 33 2.54 -13.76 -5.96
N ILE A 34 3.10 -12.94 -5.10
CA ILE A 34 4.50 -13.03 -4.68
C ILE A 34 4.53 -13.46 -3.21
N SER A 35 5.33 -14.46 -2.88
CA SER A 35 5.60 -14.82 -1.48
C SER A 35 6.58 -13.84 -0.86
N LEU A 36 6.36 -13.48 0.40
CA LEU A 36 7.23 -12.66 1.21
C LEU A 36 7.88 -13.56 2.27
N ASP A 37 9.19 -13.40 2.46
CA ASP A 37 9.89 -14.03 3.57
C ASP A 37 9.56 -13.32 4.91
N ASP A 38 9.96 -13.94 6.01
CA ASP A 38 9.67 -13.44 7.36
C ASP A 38 10.37 -12.12 7.69
N GLU A 39 11.56 -11.89 7.13
CA GLU A 39 12.31 -10.66 7.33
C GLU A 39 11.62 -9.49 6.64
N THR A 40 11.19 -9.68 5.40
CA THR A 40 10.41 -8.70 4.63
C THR A 40 9.11 -8.34 5.35
N ILE A 41 8.37 -9.33 5.86
CA ILE A 41 7.14 -9.07 6.64
C ILE A 41 7.43 -8.26 7.90
N LYS A 42 8.51 -8.60 8.62
CA LYS A 42 8.93 -7.89 9.83
C LYS A 42 9.27 -6.42 9.52
N ILE A 43 10.03 -6.18 8.44
CA ILE A 43 10.39 -4.83 8.00
C ILE A 43 9.14 -4.01 7.68
N LEU A 44 8.21 -4.56 6.88
CA LEU A 44 6.97 -3.86 6.51
C LEU A 44 6.07 -3.57 7.71
N SER A 45 6.01 -4.49 8.69
CA SER A 45 5.26 -4.29 9.93
C SER A 45 5.84 -3.17 10.80
N ASN A 46 7.16 -3.14 10.95
CA ASN A 46 7.86 -2.08 11.66
C ASN A 46 7.66 -0.73 10.96
N TRP A 47 7.82 -0.70 9.64
CA TRP A 47 7.58 0.50 8.83
C TRP A 47 6.17 1.06 9.04
N ARG A 48 5.14 0.22 8.96
CA ARG A 48 3.74 0.64 9.21
C ARG A 48 3.53 1.18 10.63
N SER A 49 4.27 0.67 11.60
CA SER A 49 4.21 1.14 12.99
C SER A 49 4.88 2.52 13.17
N PHE A 50 5.98 2.80 12.47
CA PHE A 50 6.58 4.13 12.43
C PHE A 50 5.67 5.14 11.73
N GLN A 51 5.16 4.77 10.57
CA GLN A 51 4.24 5.59 9.78
C GLN A 51 3.01 6.04 10.60
N ARG A 52 2.40 5.14 11.38
CA ARG A 52 1.28 5.47 12.28
C ARG A 52 1.66 6.50 13.36
N GLN A 53 2.86 6.39 13.92
CA GLN A 53 3.33 7.35 14.92
C GLN A 53 3.54 8.72 14.31
N ASP A 54 4.10 8.79 13.10
CA ASP A 54 4.35 10.06 12.43
C ASP A 54 3.06 10.73 11.97
N TYR A 55 2.12 9.97 11.42
CA TYR A 55 0.80 10.49 11.09
C TYR A 55 0.02 10.98 12.30
N TYR A 56 0.10 10.26 13.43
CA TYR A 56 -0.51 10.72 14.67
C TYR A 56 0.04 12.08 15.11
N LYS A 57 1.35 12.30 15.02
CA LYS A 57 1.98 13.59 15.33
C LYS A 57 1.52 14.71 14.38
N MET A 58 1.23 14.37 13.13
CA MET A 58 0.77 15.31 12.11
C MET A 58 -0.76 15.54 12.15
N GLY A 59 -1.50 14.79 12.97
CA GLY A 59 -2.96 14.88 13.08
C GLY A 59 -3.73 14.08 12.02
N PHE A 60 -3.08 13.18 11.29
CA PHE A 60 -3.73 12.31 10.31
C PHE A 60 -4.27 11.04 10.94
N ASN A 61 -5.48 10.63 10.53
CA ASN A 61 -6.11 9.41 11.01
C ASN A 61 -5.64 8.18 10.21
N THR A 62 -5.07 7.20 10.92
CA THR A 62 -4.56 5.94 10.36
C THR A 62 -5.38 4.71 10.76
N THR A 63 -6.56 4.92 11.36
CA THR A 63 -7.45 3.84 11.80
C THR A 63 -8.49 3.47 10.74
N SER A 64 -8.53 4.18 9.60
CA SER A 64 -9.35 3.80 8.45
C SER A 64 -8.81 2.54 7.77
N GLU A 65 -9.64 1.91 6.95
CA GLU A 65 -9.24 0.76 6.13
C GLU A 65 -8.15 1.15 5.09
N ASP A 66 -8.03 2.43 4.77
CA ASP A 66 -7.14 2.98 3.74
C ASP A 66 -5.71 3.31 4.23
N GLN A 67 -5.19 2.59 5.23
CA GLN A 67 -3.79 2.74 5.64
C GLN A 67 -2.85 1.97 4.70
N TYR A 68 -2.36 2.62 3.64
CA TYR A 68 -1.38 2.02 2.74
C TYR A 68 0.01 1.94 3.39
N VAL A 69 0.76 0.90 3.00
CA VAL A 69 2.14 0.70 3.45
C VAL A 69 3.09 1.67 2.74
N PHE A 70 2.76 2.10 1.52
CA PHE A 70 3.49 3.11 0.77
C PHE A 70 2.51 4.22 0.40
N THR A 71 2.77 5.45 0.85
CA THR A 71 1.87 6.62 0.82
C THR A 71 2.66 7.91 0.62
N ASN A 72 1.96 9.03 0.43
CA ASN A 72 2.51 10.37 0.63
C ASN A 72 2.59 10.75 2.13
N ASP A 73 2.80 12.02 2.48
CA ASP A 73 2.88 12.55 3.84
C ASP A 73 1.51 12.88 4.48
N ARG A 74 0.41 12.56 3.78
CA ARG A 74 -0.99 12.76 4.21
C ARG A 74 -1.80 11.48 4.31
N ASN A 75 -1.16 10.32 4.21
CA ASN A 75 -1.79 9.00 4.20
C ASN A 75 -2.66 8.73 2.96
N GLU A 76 -2.32 9.33 1.82
CA GLU A 76 -3.00 9.16 0.55
C GLU A 76 -2.11 8.43 -0.47
N LEU A 77 -2.72 7.96 -1.56
CA LEU A 77 -2.00 7.53 -2.75
C LEU A 77 -1.67 8.76 -3.59
N HIS A 78 -0.38 8.88 -3.95
CA HIS A 78 0.30 10.05 -4.55
C HIS A 78 -0.51 11.18 -5.16
#